data_AF-A0AAE0IEG7-F1
#
_entry.id   AF-A0AAE0IEG7-F1
#
_cell.length_a   1.000
_cell.length_b   1.000
_cell.length_c   1.000
_cell.angle_alpha   90.00
_cell.angle_beta   90.00
_cell.angle_gamma   90.00
#
_symmetry.space_group_name_H-M   'P 1'
#
loop_
_entity.id
_entity.type
_entity.pdbx_description
1 polymer ?
#
loop_
_entity_poly.entity_id
_entity_poly.type
_entity_poly.pdbx_seq_one_letter_code
_entity_poly.pdbx_strand_id
1 'polypeptide(L)'
;MRHDPSRLTTRGWNGYSASDHRAFRYTTPKLRLTAADLDATPLLHARAIHIICSPTRCRELVTDILSRRRRSARDSDGSYSRPFIIWEPVPDRCVPDELLNCTNALPLVDICSPNHAELAGFMGSDGLDPATGEISAAAVERSCEQLLASMPLQSYTLVVRAGEKGCYIAKNGGRKRVSAAKSKSGGHAKPRKKEYVQGGLRPDTDMEALFAGLMQDEEGVVAREEIEVDPGIEKWIPAYYRREEESGSTKVVDPTGGGNTFLGGLAVALARGRTIEEACAWGSVAASFAIEQVGVPVLGVDEHGNETWNGVRVEERLWEFQGRLL
;
A
#
# COMPACT_ATOMS: atom_id res chain seq x y z
N MET A 1 -7.92 5.18 -23.38
CA MET A 1 -7.91 3.76 -23.77
C MET A 1 -7.87 3.74 -25.31
N ARG A 2 -6.94 3.01 -25.94
CA ARG A 2 -6.85 2.98 -27.42
C ARG A 2 -7.90 2.01 -27.97
N HIS A 3 -8.73 2.47 -28.91
CA HIS A 3 -9.74 1.63 -29.55
C HIS A 3 -9.05 0.70 -30.56
N ASP A 4 -9.26 -0.61 -30.42
CA ASP A 4 -8.77 -1.63 -31.35
C ASP A 4 -9.91 -2.62 -31.64
N PRO A 5 -10.56 -2.54 -32.82
CA PRO A 5 -11.70 -3.38 -33.16
C PRO A 5 -11.32 -4.86 -33.38
N SER A 6 -10.03 -5.17 -33.53
CA SER A 6 -9.53 -6.54 -33.70
C SER A 6 -9.21 -7.22 -32.37
N ARG A 7 -9.13 -6.45 -31.28
CA ARG A 7 -8.70 -6.94 -29.98
C ARG A 7 -9.88 -7.38 -29.13
N LEU A 8 -10.10 -8.69 -29.07
CA LEU A 8 -11.05 -9.28 -28.13
C LEU A 8 -10.65 -8.98 -26.68
N THR A 9 -11.64 -8.70 -25.82
CA THR A 9 -11.42 -8.44 -24.39
C THR A 9 -11.17 -9.74 -23.62
N THR A 10 -10.39 -9.64 -22.53
CA THR A 10 -10.23 -10.75 -21.59
C THR A 10 -11.58 -11.11 -20.98
N ARG A 11 -11.97 -12.38 -21.02
CA ARG A 11 -13.17 -12.90 -20.39
C ARG A 11 -12.82 -13.80 -19.21
N GLY A 12 -13.56 -13.65 -18.11
CA GLY A 12 -13.48 -14.48 -16.92
C GLY A 12 -14.81 -15.17 -16.66
N TRP A 13 -14.76 -16.40 -16.19
CA TRP A 13 -15.91 -17.16 -15.71
C TRP A 13 -15.88 -17.22 -14.19
N ASN A 14 -17.00 -16.85 -13.57
CA ASN A 14 -17.25 -17.00 -12.13
C ASN A 14 -18.24 -18.13 -11.92
N GLY A 15 -17.83 -19.16 -11.20
CA GLY A 15 -18.67 -20.26 -10.75
C GLY A 15 -19.08 -20.07 -9.30
N TYR A 16 -20.38 -20.15 -9.04
CA TYR A 16 -20.97 -20.12 -7.72
C TYR A 16 -21.48 -21.53 -7.40
N SER A 17 -21.03 -22.14 -6.30
CA SER A 17 -21.56 -23.42 -5.80
C SER A 17 -22.42 -23.20 -4.55
N ALA A 18 -23.24 -24.19 -4.20
CA ALA A 18 -24.05 -24.18 -2.97
C ALA A 18 -23.23 -24.26 -1.66
N SER A 19 -21.89 -24.34 -1.75
CA SER A 19 -20.97 -24.55 -0.62
C SER A 19 -20.08 -23.34 -0.33
N ASP A 20 -20.49 -22.13 -0.72
CA ASP A 20 -19.71 -20.87 -0.65
C ASP A 20 -18.34 -20.90 -1.37
N HIS A 21 -18.01 -21.99 -2.06
CA HIS A 21 -16.79 -22.11 -2.83
C HIS A 21 -16.96 -21.49 -4.22
N ARG A 22 -16.39 -20.28 -4.38
CA ARG A 22 -16.31 -19.62 -5.68
C ARG A 22 -15.14 -20.14 -6.50
N ALA A 23 -15.40 -20.48 -7.75
CA ALA A 23 -14.38 -20.83 -8.73
C ALA A 23 -14.21 -19.69 -9.75
N PHE A 24 -12.97 -19.38 -10.12
CA PHE A 24 -12.68 -18.41 -11.17
C PHE A 24 -11.72 -18.98 -12.20
N ARG A 25 -12.01 -18.78 -13.48
CA ARG A 25 -11.06 -19.08 -14.55
C ARG A 25 -11.18 -18.10 -15.71
N TYR A 26 -10.07 -17.84 -16.38
CA TYR A 26 -10.07 -17.09 -17.62
C TYR A 26 -10.58 -17.98 -18.77
N THR A 27 -11.46 -17.44 -19.60
CA THR A 27 -12.00 -18.14 -20.78
C THR A 27 -11.40 -17.62 -22.09
N THR A 28 -10.54 -16.60 -22.01
CA THR A 28 -9.69 -16.13 -23.10
C THR A 28 -8.30 -15.81 -22.55
N PRO A 29 -7.27 -15.74 -23.42
CA PRO A 29 -5.95 -15.25 -23.00
C PRO A 29 -6.03 -13.90 -22.29
N LYS A 30 -5.21 -13.71 -21.25
CA LYS A 30 -5.12 -12.44 -20.53
C LYS A 30 -4.45 -11.40 -21.43
N LEU A 31 -5.11 -10.28 -21.67
CA LEU A 31 -4.44 -9.09 -22.21
C LEU A 31 -3.47 -8.54 -21.17
N ARG A 32 -2.17 -8.64 -21.45
CA ARG A 32 -1.13 -8.20 -20.53
C ARG A 32 -0.82 -6.73 -20.76
N LEU A 33 -1.26 -5.88 -19.83
CA LEU A 33 -0.88 -4.47 -19.83
C LEU A 33 0.61 -4.31 -19.48
N THR A 34 1.22 -3.33 -20.13
CA THR A 34 2.61 -2.93 -19.98
C THR A 34 2.67 -1.43 -19.68
N ALA A 35 3.84 -0.96 -19.22
CA ALA A 35 4.04 0.46 -19.01
C ALA A 35 3.93 1.28 -20.32
N ALA A 36 4.15 0.66 -21.48
CA ALA A 36 4.00 1.30 -22.80
C ALA A 36 2.54 1.64 -23.13
N ASP A 37 1.58 0.90 -22.56
CA ASP A 37 0.16 1.16 -22.78
C ASP A 37 -0.30 2.49 -22.14
N LEU A 38 0.50 3.05 -21.21
CA LEU A 38 0.26 4.35 -20.61
C LEU A 38 0.79 5.52 -21.45
N ASP A 39 1.64 5.25 -22.45
CA ASP A 39 2.24 6.29 -23.27
C ASP A 39 1.17 7.12 -24.01
N ALA A 40 1.37 8.43 -24.03
CA ALA A 40 0.44 9.40 -24.60
C ALA A 40 -0.98 9.35 -23.99
N THR A 41 -1.10 8.91 -22.74
CA THR A 41 -2.34 8.97 -21.98
C THR A 41 -2.16 9.78 -20.69
N PRO A 42 -3.22 10.45 -20.18
CA PRO A 42 -3.16 11.14 -18.88
C PRO A 42 -2.84 10.18 -17.71
N LEU A 43 -3.10 8.88 -17.89
CA LEU A 43 -2.90 7.86 -16.86
C LEU A 43 -1.42 7.65 -16.51
N LEU A 44 -0.48 7.98 -17.41
CA LEU A 44 0.95 7.96 -17.07
C LEU A 44 1.26 8.85 -15.86
N HIS A 45 0.50 9.94 -15.69
CA HIS A 45 0.66 10.93 -14.63
C HIS A 45 -0.28 10.74 -13.44
N ALA A 46 -0.99 9.59 -13.35
CA ALA A 46 -1.85 9.27 -12.22
C ALA A 46 -1.14 9.45 -10.86
N ARG A 47 -1.85 9.92 -9.83
CA ARG A 47 -1.26 10.16 -8.50
C ARG A 47 -1.06 8.89 -7.69
N ALA A 48 -1.84 7.85 -7.97
CA ALA A 48 -1.71 6.52 -7.39
C ALA A 48 -1.85 5.48 -8.50
N ILE A 49 -1.10 4.39 -8.39
CA ILE A 49 -1.09 3.27 -9.33
C ILE A 49 -1.20 1.99 -8.51
N HIS A 50 -2.31 1.27 -8.70
CA HIS A 50 -2.52 -0.05 -8.12
C HIS A 50 -2.15 -1.13 -9.15
N ILE A 51 -1.26 -2.05 -8.77
CA ILE A 51 -0.72 -3.10 -9.62
C ILE A 51 -1.01 -4.47 -9.00
N ILE A 52 -1.71 -5.33 -9.74
CA ILE A 52 -2.00 -6.72 -9.36
C ILE A 52 -1.15 -7.65 -10.22
N CYS A 53 -0.08 -8.23 -9.66
CA CYS A 53 0.83 -9.11 -10.41
C CYS A 53 1.80 -9.89 -9.52
N SER A 54 2.61 -10.76 -10.13
CA SER A 54 3.73 -11.45 -9.45
C SER A 54 4.80 -10.46 -8.98
N PRO A 55 5.62 -10.82 -7.98
CA PRO A 55 6.67 -9.91 -7.48
C PRO A 55 7.64 -9.44 -8.57
N THR A 56 8.13 -10.34 -9.42
CA THR A 56 9.04 -9.99 -10.53
C THR A 56 8.37 -9.01 -11.50
N ARG A 57 7.09 -9.22 -11.82
CA ARG A 57 6.35 -8.31 -12.71
C ARG A 57 6.11 -6.94 -12.08
N CYS A 58 5.92 -6.89 -10.76
CA CYS A 58 5.79 -5.63 -10.03
C CYS A 58 7.06 -4.79 -10.23
N ARG A 59 8.24 -5.40 -10.02
CA ARG A 59 9.53 -4.74 -10.20
C ARG A 59 9.72 -4.16 -11.61
N GLU A 60 9.39 -4.96 -12.64
CA GLU A 60 9.44 -4.52 -14.04
C GLU A 60 8.52 -3.31 -14.29
N LEU A 61 7.24 -3.43 -13.93
CA LEU A 61 6.24 -2.39 -14.18
C LEU A 61 6.58 -1.09 -13.47
N VAL A 62 6.95 -1.17 -12.19
CA VAL A 62 7.28 0.03 -11.40
C VAL A 62 8.50 0.72 -12.00
N THR A 63 9.56 -0.03 -12.33
CA THR A 63 10.78 0.53 -12.93
C THR A 63 10.47 1.22 -14.26
N ASP A 64 9.71 0.57 -15.13
CA ASP A 64 9.35 1.11 -16.44
C ASP A 64 8.46 2.36 -16.33
N ILE A 65 7.42 2.32 -15.48
CA ILE A 65 6.50 3.44 -15.28
C ILE A 65 7.25 4.66 -14.75
N LEU A 66 8.07 4.49 -13.70
CA LEU A 66 8.84 5.60 -13.14
C LEU A 66 9.84 6.17 -14.14
N SER A 67 10.47 5.32 -14.95
CA SER A 67 11.40 5.76 -16.00
C SER A 67 10.68 6.54 -17.12
N ARG A 68 9.48 6.13 -17.52
CA ARG A 68 8.63 6.87 -18.47
C ARG A 68 8.19 8.22 -17.92
N ARG A 69 7.76 8.28 -16.66
CA ARG A 69 7.39 9.56 -16.00
C ARG A 69 8.56 10.52 -15.90
N ARG A 70 9.76 10.04 -15.55
CA ARG A 70 10.97 10.87 -15.50
C ARG A 70 11.32 11.46 -16.87
N ARG A 71 11.19 10.68 -17.96
CA ARG A 71 11.39 11.16 -19.32
C ARG A 71 10.35 12.22 -19.70
N SER A 72 9.07 11.91 -19.51
CA SER A 72 7.98 12.84 -19.82
C SER A 72 8.06 14.16 -19.04
N ALA A 73 8.56 14.16 -17.80
CA ALA A 73 8.78 15.39 -17.03
C ALA A 73 9.95 16.23 -17.56
N ARG A 74 11.02 15.60 -18.09
CA ARG A 74 12.15 16.30 -18.73
C ARG A 74 11.72 17.00 -20.01
N ASP A 75 10.85 16.35 -20.78
CA ASP A 75 10.40 16.86 -22.08
C ASP A 75 9.41 18.02 -21.97
N SER A 76 8.73 18.15 -20.82
CA SER A 76 7.64 19.14 -20.61
C SER A 76 8.00 20.32 -19.70
N ASP A 77 9.27 20.49 -19.31
CA ASP A 77 9.74 21.43 -18.26
C ASP A 77 8.88 21.36 -16.96
N GLY A 78 8.27 20.18 -16.76
CA GLY A 78 7.27 19.95 -15.73
C GLY A 78 7.90 19.39 -14.46
N SER A 79 7.26 19.68 -13.33
CA SER A 79 7.64 19.08 -12.04
C SER A 79 7.36 17.57 -12.05
N TYR A 80 8.38 16.76 -11.77
CA TYR A 80 8.20 15.33 -11.55
C TYR A 80 7.60 15.06 -10.16
N SER A 81 6.40 14.47 -10.15
CA SER A 81 5.78 13.91 -8.95
C SER A 81 5.79 12.38 -9.04
N ARG A 82 6.39 11.72 -8.03
CA ARG A 82 6.35 10.26 -7.89
C ARG A 82 4.94 9.85 -7.45
N PRO A 83 4.29 8.90 -8.15
CA PRO A 83 2.99 8.40 -7.75
C PRO A 83 3.12 7.48 -6.52
N PHE A 84 2.02 7.32 -5.78
CA PHE A 84 1.88 6.19 -4.86
C PHE A 84 1.80 4.89 -5.65
N ILE A 85 2.62 3.92 -5.30
CA ILE A 85 2.65 2.58 -5.88
C ILE A 85 2.09 1.60 -4.85
N ILE A 86 0.95 1.02 -5.18
CA ILE A 86 0.26 0.00 -4.38
C ILE A 86 0.39 -1.31 -5.13
N TRP A 87 0.92 -2.34 -4.48
CA TRP A 87 1.08 -3.66 -5.07
C TRP A 87 0.25 -4.70 -4.33
N GLU A 88 -0.57 -5.43 -5.07
CA GLU A 88 -1.28 -6.63 -4.63
C GLU A 88 -0.64 -7.86 -5.32
N PRO A 89 -0.12 -8.83 -4.56
CA PRO A 89 0.42 -10.05 -5.14
C PRO A 89 -0.71 -10.93 -5.70
N VAL A 90 -0.41 -11.68 -6.77
CA VAL A 90 -1.37 -12.65 -7.30
C VAL A 90 -1.32 -13.96 -6.48
N PRO A 91 -2.48 -14.58 -6.16
CA PRO A 91 -2.54 -15.75 -5.28
C PRO A 91 -1.65 -16.92 -5.71
N ASP A 92 -1.53 -17.17 -7.02
CA ASP A 92 -0.74 -18.26 -7.59
C ASP A 92 0.78 -18.09 -7.42
N ARG A 93 1.22 -16.92 -6.94
CA ARG A 93 2.63 -16.58 -6.68
C ARG A 93 2.92 -16.32 -5.21
N CYS A 94 1.94 -16.52 -4.34
CA CYS A 94 2.08 -16.43 -2.89
C CYS A 94 2.55 -17.77 -2.32
N VAL A 95 3.78 -18.14 -2.66
CA VAL A 95 4.42 -19.41 -2.25
C VAL A 95 5.81 -19.12 -1.68
N PRO A 96 6.37 -20.01 -0.83
CA PRO A 96 7.67 -19.78 -0.19
C PRO A 96 8.81 -19.50 -1.18
N ASP A 97 8.81 -20.16 -2.34
CA ASP A 97 9.83 -19.99 -3.38
C ASP A 97 9.87 -18.57 -3.97
N GLU A 98 8.76 -17.83 -3.91
CA GLU A 98 8.65 -16.45 -4.41
C GLU A 98 8.95 -15.41 -3.32
N LEU A 99 9.22 -15.82 -2.06
CA LEU A 99 9.47 -14.91 -0.94
C LEU A 99 10.67 -13.98 -1.23
N LEU A 100 11.75 -14.50 -1.82
CA LEU A 100 12.89 -13.67 -2.22
C LEU A 100 12.52 -12.64 -3.30
N ASN A 101 11.66 -13.01 -4.26
CA ASN A 101 11.19 -12.06 -5.26
C ASN A 101 10.25 -11.03 -4.64
N CYS A 102 9.43 -11.44 -3.67
CA CYS A 102 8.57 -10.57 -2.86
C CYS A 102 9.39 -9.51 -2.12
N THR A 103 10.39 -9.91 -1.34
CA THR A 103 11.26 -8.98 -0.58
C THR A 103 12.04 -8.04 -1.50
N ASN A 104 12.41 -8.48 -2.70
CA ASN A 104 13.04 -7.62 -3.71
C ASN A 104 12.07 -6.62 -4.38
N ALA A 105 10.75 -6.81 -4.26
CA ALA A 105 9.73 -5.90 -4.79
C ALA A 105 9.32 -4.81 -3.79
N LEU A 106 9.31 -5.13 -2.49
CA LEU A 106 8.98 -4.20 -1.39
C LEU A 106 9.70 -2.83 -1.44
N PRO A 107 11.00 -2.73 -1.78
CA PRO A 107 11.72 -1.45 -1.89
C PRO A 107 11.15 -0.46 -2.91
N LEU A 108 10.41 -0.97 -3.89
CA LEU A 108 9.98 -0.21 -5.06
C LEU A 108 8.56 0.34 -4.89
N VAL A 109 7.80 -0.20 -3.94
CA VAL A 109 6.39 0.11 -3.72
C VAL A 109 6.23 0.93 -2.44
N ASP A 110 5.17 1.72 -2.35
CA ASP A 110 4.82 2.42 -1.11
C ASP A 110 4.00 1.50 -0.19
N ILE A 111 3.13 0.69 -0.79
CA ILE A 111 2.24 -0.24 -0.10
C ILE A 111 2.30 -1.61 -0.78
N CYS A 112 2.52 -2.66 0.02
CA CYS A 112 2.24 -4.04 -0.36
C CYS A 112 0.99 -4.49 0.39
N SER A 113 -0.04 -4.95 -0.34
CA SER A 113 -1.34 -5.30 0.23
C SER A 113 -1.82 -6.72 -0.12
N PRO A 114 -1.13 -7.75 0.40
CA PRO A 114 -1.65 -9.10 0.34
C PRO A 114 -2.93 -9.23 1.18
N ASN A 115 -3.76 -10.21 0.87
CA ASN A 115 -4.70 -10.72 1.87
C ASN A 115 -3.99 -11.66 2.87
N HIS A 116 -4.68 -12.06 3.94
CA HIS A 116 -4.13 -12.94 4.98
C HIS A 116 -3.58 -14.27 4.43
N ALA A 117 -4.29 -14.92 3.50
CA ALA A 117 -3.88 -16.20 2.91
C ALA A 117 -2.68 -16.03 1.95
N GLU A 118 -2.64 -14.94 1.18
CA GLU A 118 -1.51 -14.58 0.33
C GLU A 118 -0.23 -14.32 1.16
N LEU A 119 -0.36 -13.59 2.28
CA LEU A 119 0.76 -13.38 3.20
C LEU A 119 1.23 -14.69 3.82
N ALA A 120 0.29 -15.49 4.32
CA ALA A 120 0.61 -16.78 4.92
C ALA A 120 1.25 -17.75 3.93
N GLY A 121 0.80 -17.73 2.66
CA GLY A 121 1.36 -18.53 1.57
C GLY A 121 2.84 -18.23 1.31
N PHE A 122 3.26 -16.95 1.36
CA PHE A 122 4.68 -16.60 1.32
C PHE A 122 5.47 -17.17 2.51
N MET A 123 4.83 -17.31 3.67
CA MET A 123 5.43 -17.88 4.89
C MET A 123 5.31 -19.41 4.97
N GLY A 124 4.69 -20.07 3.98
CA GLY A 124 4.48 -21.51 3.98
C GLY A 124 3.41 -21.99 4.97
N SER A 125 2.43 -21.15 5.28
CA SER A 125 1.28 -21.45 6.15
C SER A 125 -0.06 -21.08 5.47
N ASP A 126 -1.18 -21.42 6.09
CA ASP A 126 -2.53 -21.07 5.62
C ASP A 126 -3.07 -19.77 6.25
N GLY A 127 -2.45 -19.28 7.32
CA GLY A 127 -2.83 -18.04 8.00
C GLY A 127 -4.07 -18.19 8.88
N LEU A 128 -4.47 -19.42 9.18
CA LEU A 128 -5.64 -19.74 9.98
C LEU A 128 -5.25 -20.17 11.39
N ASP A 129 -6.14 -19.94 12.34
CA ASP A 129 -6.02 -20.47 13.69
C ASP A 129 -6.38 -21.97 13.68
N PRO A 130 -5.48 -22.87 14.13
CA PRO A 130 -5.74 -24.31 14.08
C PRO A 130 -6.94 -24.78 14.92
N ALA A 131 -7.33 -24.01 15.94
CA ALA A 131 -8.43 -24.37 16.83
C ALA A 131 -9.79 -23.89 16.30
N THR A 132 -9.84 -22.69 15.71
CA THR A 132 -11.11 -22.09 15.27
C THR A 132 -11.33 -22.18 13.75
N GLY A 133 -10.26 -22.36 12.97
CA GLY A 133 -10.29 -22.26 11.50
C GLY A 133 -10.48 -20.82 10.99
N GLU A 134 -10.50 -19.83 11.88
CA GLU A 134 -10.64 -18.41 11.51
C GLU A 134 -9.28 -17.79 11.16
N ILE A 135 -9.30 -16.60 10.55
CA ILE A 135 -8.08 -15.86 10.22
C ILE A 135 -7.28 -15.58 11.49
N SER A 136 -6.01 -15.97 11.56
CA SER A 136 -5.18 -15.74 12.75
C SER A 136 -4.55 -14.34 12.74
N ALA A 137 -5.06 -13.44 13.59
CA ALA A 137 -4.48 -12.09 13.75
C ALA A 137 -3.00 -12.15 14.16
N ALA A 138 -2.67 -13.05 15.08
CA ALA A 138 -1.29 -13.25 15.53
C ALA A 138 -0.39 -13.79 14.40
N ALA A 139 -0.90 -14.61 13.47
CA ALA A 139 -0.11 -15.04 12.31
C ALA A 139 0.15 -13.90 11.33
N VAL A 140 -0.85 -13.04 11.11
CA VAL A 140 -0.71 -11.83 10.27
C VAL A 140 0.33 -10.88 10.85
N GLU A 141 0.25 -10.58 12.15
CA GLU A 141 1.20 -9.72 12.87
C GLU A 141 2.63 -10.26 12.77
N ARG A 142 2.85 -11.52 13.16
CA ARG A 142 4.18 -12.17 13.08
C ARG A 142 4.75 -12.16 11.66
N SER A 143 3.93 -12.45 10.65
CA SER A 143 4.39 -12.46 9.26
C SER A 143 4.79 -11.06 8.77
N CYS A 144 4.06 -10.02 9.20
CA CYS A 144 4.42 -8.63 8.92
C CYS A 144 5.74 -8.24 9.59
N GLU A 145 5.89 -8.57 10.88
CA GLU A 145 7.11 -8.34 11.65
C GLU A 145 8.31 -9.00 10.97
N GLN A 146 8.19 -10.26 10.54
CA GLN A 146 9.25 -10.98 9.83
C GLN A 146 9.66 -10.30 8.52
N LEU A 147 8.69 -9.86 7.70
CA LEU A 147 8.98 -9.14 6.47
C LEU A 147 9.68 -7.82 6.79
N LEU A 148 9.14 -7.03 7.70
CA LEU A 148 9.68 -5.73 8.09
C LEU A 148 11.10 -5.85 8.69
N ALA A 149 11.36 -6.88 9.49
CA ALA A 149 12.67 -7.16 10.05
C ALA A 149 13.71 -7.53 8.99
N SER A 150 13.29 -8.09 7.84
CA SER A 150 14.19 -8.47 6.76
C SER A 150 14.81 -7.25 6.03
N MET A 151 14.20 -6.07 6.12
CA MET A 151 14.59 -4.87 5.36
C MET A 151 14.56 -3.58 6.21
N PRO A 152 15.35 -3.48 7.30
CA PRO A 152 15.23 -2.41 8.31
C PRO A 152 15.61 -1.00 7.80
N LEU A 153 16.39 -0.92 6.72
CA LEU A 153 16.85 0.36 6.16
C LEU A 153 15.87 0.96 5.14
N GLN A 154 14.77 0.28 4.84
CA GLN A 154 13.79 0.71 3.85
C GLN A 154 12.41 0.79 4.48
N SER A 155 11.72 1.90 4.23
CA SER A 155 10.36 2.12 4.70
C SER A 155 9.37 1.77 3.58
N TYR A 156 8.63 0.68 3.77
CA TYR A 156 7.41 0.37 3.02
C TYR A 156 6.30 0.09 4.02
N THR A 157 5.05 0.15 3.56
CA THR A 157 3.88 -0.16 4.39
C THR A 157 3.25 -1.46 3.94
N LEU A 158 3.00 -2.37 4.89
CA LEU A 158 2.16 -3.53 4.69
C LEU A 158 0.74 -3.17 5.07
N VAL A 159 -0.22 -3.47 4.19
CA VAL A 159 -1.66 -3.38 4.48
C VAL A 159 -2.28 -4.74 4.22
N VAL A 160 -2.38 -5.58 5.24
CA VAL A 160 -2.86 -6.97 5.08
C VAL A 160 -4.37 -7.00 5.16
N ARG A 161 -5.05 -7.43 4.09
CA ARG A 161 -6.51 -7.54 4.04
C ARG A 161 -6.95 -8.86 4.67
N ALA A 162 -7.69 -8.78 5.78
CA ALA A 162 -8.03 -9.92 6.64
C ALA A 162 -9.54 -10.16 6.72
N GLY A 163 -10.26 -9.98 5.61
CA GLY A 163 -11.69 -10.32 5.52
C GLY A 163 -12.53 -9.67 6.62
N GLU A 164 -13.24 -10.50 7.39
CA GLU A 164 -14.08 -10.08 8.52
C GLU A 164 -13.33 -9.37 9.66
N LYS A 165 -12.01 -9.58 9.78
CA LYS A 165 -11.17 -8.86 10.76
C LYS A 165 -10.77 -7.45 10.29
N GLY A 166 -11.07 -7.09 9.04
CA GLY A 166 -10.72 -5.81 8.43
C GLY A 166 -9.34 -5.84 7.78
N CYS A 167 -8.46 -4.92 8.17
CA CYS A 167 -7.08 -4.91 7.68
C CYS A 167 -6.07 -4.54 8.76
N TYR A 168 -4.86 -5.07 8.64
CA TYR A 168 -3.74 -4.75 9.51
C TYR A 168 -2.72 -3.87 8.77
N ILE A 169 -2.33 -2.76 9.40
CA ILE A 169 -1.31 -1.84 8.90
C ILE A 169 -0.03 -2.10 9.69
N ALA A 170 1.06 -2.36 8.98
CA ALA A 170 2.39 -2.50 9.57
C ALA A 170 3.42 -1.69 8.79
N LYS A 171 4.20 -0.86 9.47
CA LYS A 171 5.27 -0.06 8.88
C LYS A 171 6.38 0.12 9.91
N ASN A 172 7.61 -0.16 9.51
CA ASN A 172 8.78 0.14 10.34
C ASN A 172 8.88 1.64 10.62
N GLY A 173 9.19 1.94 11.88
CA GLY A 173 9.67 3.25 12.29
C GLY A 173 11.04 3.58 11.68
N GLY A 174 11.40 4.86 11.68
CA GLY A 174 12.69 5.29 11.13
C GLY A 174 12.95 6.79 11.26
N ARG A 175 14.16 7.22 10.88
CA ARG A 175 14.49 8.65 10.82
C ARG A 175 13.62 9.32 9.77
N LYS A 176 12.81 10.32 10.16
CA LYS A 176 12.14 11.19 9.18
C LYS A 176 13.22 11.85 8.32
N ARG A 177 13.25 11.53 7.02
CA ARG A 177 13.94 12.39 6.04
C ARG A 177 13.15 13.68 5.99
N VAL A 178 13.62 14.73 6.67
CA VAL A 178 13.09 16.08 6.50
C VAL A 178 13.17 16.40 5.01
N SER A 179 12.03 16.37 4.32
CA SER A 179 11.96 16.83 2.94
C SER A 179 12.46 18.26 2.90
N ALA A 180 13.42 18.57 2.01
CA ALA A 180 14.02 19.89 1.85
C ALA A 180 13.04 20.93 1.25
N ALA A 181 11.77 20.90 1.64
CA ALA A 181 10.70 21.78 1.17
C ALA A 181 10.28 22.83 2.22
N LYS A 182 10.87 22.84 3.43
CA LYS A 182 10.61 23.84 4.46
C LYS A 182 11.89 24.45 5.05
N SER A 183 12.79 24.97 4.21
CA SER A 183 13.76 25.98 4.65
C SER A 183 13.81 27.15 3.65
N LYS A 184 12.75 27.98 3.69
CA LYS A 184 12.84 29.36 3.24
C LYS A 184 12.44 30.29 4.38
N SER A 185 13.34 30.43 5.34
CA SER A 185 13.44 31.63 6.18
C SER A 185 14.79 31.62 6.91
N GLY A 186 15.52 32.74 6.84
CA GLY A 186 16.69 33.02 7.67
C GLY A 186 18.03 32.61 7.08
N GLY A 187 18.79 33.59 6.57
CA GLY A 187 20.10 33.37 5.96
C GLY A 187 21.21 33.10 6.98
N HIS A 188 22.10 32.18 6.62
CA HIS A 188 23.56 32.29 6.71
C HIS A 188 24.16 31.12 5.92
N ALA A 189 25.07 31.40 4.99
CA ALA A 189 25.75 30.38 4.20
C ALA A 189 26.70 29.56 5.09
N LYS A 190 26.41 28.26 5.28
CA LYS A 190 27.33 27.32 5.95
C LYS A 190 28.52 26.99 5.02
N PRO A 191 29.76 26.88 5.54
CA PRO A 191 30.93 26.56 4.72
C PRO A 191 30.90 25.10 4.26
N ARG A 192 31.47 24.85 3.06
CA ARG A 192 31.58 23.52 2.44
C ARG A 192 32.31 22.55 3.38
N LYS A 193 31.65 21.45 3.78
CA LYS A 193 32.29 20.29 4.43
C LYS A 193 33.31 19.68 3.47
N LYS A 194 34.58 19.57 3.90
CA LYS A 194 35.58 18.75 3.23
C LYS A 194 35.15 17.28 3.33
N GLU A 195 35.20 16.56 2.20
CA GLU A 195 34.98 15.12 2.15
C GLU A 195 36.08 14.41 2.95
N TYR A 196 35.71 13.78 4.06
CA TYR A 196 36.53 12.75 4.67
C TYR A 196 36.11 11.42 4.06
N VAL A 197 37.04 10.81 3.34
CA VAL A 197 36.89 9.52 2.65
C VAL A 197 36.51 8.46 3.67
N GLN A 198 35.36 7.80 3.46
CA GLN A 198 34.92 6.64 4.23
C GLN A 198 35.92 5.48 4.04
N GLY A 199 36.83 5.31 4.98
CA GLY A 199 37.63 4.09 5.17
C GLY A 199 37.48 3.60 6.61
N GLY A 200 37.56 2.29 6.84
CA GLY A 200 37.50 1.69 8.18
C GLY A 200 38.60 2.22 9.10
N LEU A 201 38.32 2.27 10.41
CA LEU A 201 39.22 2.77 11.44
C LEU A 201 40.55 2.01 11.41
N ARG A 202 41.64 2.73 11.14
CA ARG A 202 43.00 2.21 11.24
C ARG A 202 43.61 2.57 12.60
N PRO A 203 44.59 1.83 13.12
CA PRO A 203 45.19 2.09 14.43
C PRO A 203 45.84 3.48 14.57
N ASP A 204 46.17 4.12 13.45
CA ASP A 204 46.77 5.46 13.34
C ASP A 204 45.73 6.58 13.15
N THR A 205 44.43 6.26 13.25
CA THR A 205 43.38 7.27 13.11
C THR A 205 43.35 8.17 14.35
N ASP A 206 43.61 9.46 14.15
CA ASP A 206 43.48 10.48 15.19
C ASP A 206 42.00 10.60 15.63
N MET A 207 41.71 10.01 16.80
CA MET A 207 40.38 9.99 17.37
C MET A 207 39.93 11.39 17.82
N GLU A 208 40.85 12.26 18.26
CA GLU A 208 40.50 13.63 18.68
C GLU A 208 40.03 14.47 17.49
N ALA A 209 40.69 14.34 16.33
CA ALA A 209 40.28 15.01 15.10
C ALA A 209 38.90 14.56 14.58
N LEU A 210 38.53 13.29 14.80
CA LEU A 210 37.21 12.73 14.45
C LEU A 210 36.08 13.28 15.32
N PHE A 211 36.36 13.50 16.60
CA PHE A 211 35.38 14.01 17.57
C PHE A 211 35.37 15.54 17.69
N ALA A 212 36.36 16.26 17.14
CA ALA A 212 36.40 17.72 17.14
C ALA A 212 35.16 18.38 16.49
N GLY A 213 34.51 17.71 15.52
CA GLY A 213 33.24 18.16 14.94
C GLY A 213 32.00 17.90 15.80
N LEU A 214 32.13 17.16 16.89
CA LEU A 214 31.10 16.88 17.90
C LEU A 214 31.29 17.70 19.19
N MET A 215 32.39 18.45 19.32
CA MET A 215 32.70 19.22 20.52
C MET A 215 32.13 20.65 20.46
N GLN A 216 30.93 20.76 21.06
CA GLN A 216 30.50 21.74 22.07
C GLN A 216 30.56 23.26 21.78
N ASP A 217 29.42 23.90 22.03
CA ASP A 217 29.27 25.28 22.51
C ASP A 217 29.76 25.42 23.98
N GLU A 218 29.94 26.66 24.48
CA GLU A 218 30.62 26.97 25.75
C GLU A 218 29.99 26.34 27.02
N GLU A 219 28.77 25.77 26.94
CA GLU A 219 28.12 25.05 28.05
C GLU A 219 28.28 23.53 28.03
N GLY A 220 29.05 22.96 27.09
CA GLY A 220 29.39 21.53 27.12
C GLY A 220 28.24 20.59 26.73
N VAL A 221 27.19 21.09 26.09
CA VAL A 221 26.06 20.28 25.63
C VAL A 221 26.32 19.84 24.19
N VAL A 222 26.40 18.53 23.95
CA VAL A 222 26.39 18.03 22.56
C VAL A 222 25.06 18.44 21.96
N ALA A 223 25.06 19.31 20.94
CA ALA A 223 23.90 19.64 20.14
C ALA A 223 23.41 18.38 19.41
N ARG A 224 22.66 17.54 20.11
CA ARG A 224 21.86 16.48 19.52
C ARG A 224 20.76 17.22 18.76
N GLU A 225 20.88 17.34 17.44
CA GLU A 225 19.69 17.52 16.61
C GLU A 225 18.69 16.47 17.10
N GLU A 226 17.56 16.88 17.66
CA GLU A 226 16.50 15.96 18.08
C GLU A 226 16.13 15.14 16.85
N ILE A 227 16.59 13.88 16.83
CA ILE A 227 16.27 12.96 15.76
C ILE A 227 14.81 12.62 15.94
N GLU A 228 13.94 13.24 15.15
CA GLU A 228 12.52 12.88 15.11
C GLU A 228 12.41 11.43 14.57
N VAL A 229 12.22 10.49 15.50
CA VAL A 229 12.02 9.07 15.20
C VAL A 229 10.54 8.85 14.94
N ASP A 230 10.20 8.41 13.73
CA ASP A 230 8.88 7.84 13.44
C ASP A 230 8.81 6.49 14.19
N PRO A 231 7.88 6.30 15.14
CA PRO A 231 7.79 5.04 15.90
C PRO A 231 7.34 3.86 15.04
N GLY A 232 6.91 4.09 13.80
CA GLY A 232 6.26 3.08 12.98
C GLY A 232 4.77 3.01 13.29
N ILE A 233 4.09 2.10 12.59
CA ILE A 233 2.64 1.89 12.73
C ILE A 233 2.40 0.40 12.78
N GLU A 234 1.70 -0.05 13.81
CA GLU A 234 1.14 -1.39 13.92
C GLU A 234 -0.31 -1.23 14.39
N LYS A 235 -1.27 -1.39 13.48
CA LYS A 235 -2.66 -1.05 13.78
C LYS A 235 -3.64 -1.89 12.99
N TRP A 236 -4.60 -2.48 13.70
CA TRP A 236 -5.80 -3.06 13.10
C TRP A 236 -6.84 -1.97 12.82
N ILE A 237 -7.38 -1.98 11.61
CA ILE A 237 -8.60 -1.27 11.25
C ILE A 237 -9.67 -2.34 11.05
N PRO A 238 -10.76 -2.34 11.83
CA PRO A 238 -11.80 -3.36 11.74
C PRO A 238 -12.50 -3.34 10.37
N ALA A 239 -13.17 -4.43 10.03
CA ALA A 239 -14.09 -4.43 8.90
C ALA A 239 -15.27 -3.49 9.18
N TYR A 240 -15.89 -2.95 8.12
CA TYR A 240 -17.10 -2.13 8.26
C TYR A 240 -18.24 -2.94 8.90
N TYR A 241 -18.43 -4.16 8.44
CA TYR A 241 -19.35 -5.15 8.99
C TYR A 241 -18.59 -6.07 9.93
N ARG A 242 -18.94 -6.05 11.22
CA ARG A 242 -18.37 -6.96 12.22
C ARG A 242 -19.31 -8.15 12.40
N ARG A 243 -18.73 -9.35 12.54
CA ARG A 243 -19.50 -10.59 12.72
C ARG A 243 -20.33 -10.61 14.01
N GLU A 244 -19.86 -9.90 15.03
CA GLU A 244 -20.52 -9.73 16.32
C GLU A 244 -21.73 -8.78 16.25
N GLU A 245 -21.86 -8.00 15.17
CA GLU A 245 -23.00 -7.11 14.94
C GLU A 245 -24.04 -7.84 14.07
N GLU A 246 -25.31 -7.79 14.48
CA GLU A 246 -26.44 -8.43 13.77
C GLU A 246 -26.58 -7.96 12.31
N SER A 247 -26.09 -6.74 12.03
CA SER A 247 -25.99 -6.15 10.69
C SER A 247 -24.93 -6.81 9.80
N GLY A 248 -23.84 -7.34 10.37
CA GLY A 248 -22.73 -7.89 9.59
C GLY A 248 -23.04 -9.26 8.98
N SER A 249 -23.72 -10.12 9.74
CA SER A 249 -24.17 -11.44 9.28
C SER A 249 -25.22 -11.36 8.15
N THR A 250 -26.09 -10.35 8.19
CA THR A 250 -27.23 -10.25 7.25
C THR A 250 -26.93 -9.43 6.00
N LYS A 251 -25.93 -8.53 6.04
CA LYS A 251 -25.62 -7.63 4.92
C LYS A 251 -24.49 -8.11 4.02
N VAL A 252 -23.61 -9.01 4.48
CA VAL A 252 -22.56 -9.56 3.62
C VAL A 252 -23.13 -10.71 2.78
N VAL A 253 -23.26 -10.49 1.46
CA VAL A 253 -23.89 -11.45 0.52
C VAL A 253 -22.84 -12.13 -0.35
N ASP A 254 -21.86 -11.40 -0.88
CA ASP A 254 -20.80 -11.95 -1.73
C ASP A 254 -19.48 -11.21 -1.46
N PRO A 255 -18.46 -11.83 -0.82
CA PRO A 255 -17.19 -11.14 -0.52
C PRO A 255 -16.38 -10.80 -1.78
N THR A 256 -16.81 -11.26 -2.96
CA THR A 256 -16.19 -11.00 -4.25
C THR A 256 -15.97 -9.51 -4.50
N GLY A 257 -14.73 -9.15 -4.84
CA GLY A 257 -14.41 -7.78 -5.23
C GLY A 257 -14.24 -6.83 -4.04
N GLY A 258 -14.54 -7.25 -2.80
CA GLY A 258 -14.29 -6.44 -1.60
C GLY A 258 -12.84 -5.99 -1.49
N GLY A 259 -11.87 -6.89 -1.72
CA GLY A 259 -10.45 -6.57 -1.70
C GLY A 259 -10.01 -5.57 -2.79
N ASN A 260 -10.47 -5.74 -4.02
CA ASN A 260 -10.15 -4.80 -5.11
C ASN A 260 -10.78 -3.43 -4.87
N THR A 261 -12.01 -3.40 -4.35
CA THR A 261 -12.73 -2.17 -4.04
C THR A 261 -12.08 -1.45 -2.86
N PHE A 262 -11.60 -2.19 -1.86
CA PHE A 262 -10.76 -1.66 -0.77
C PHE A 262 -9.54 -0.92 -1.33
N LEU A 263 -8.79 -1.55 -2.24
CA LEU A 263 -7.59 -0.95 -2.81
C LEU A 263 -7.89 0.24 -3.73
N GLY A 264 -9.05 0.24 -4.38
CA GLY A 264 -9.57 1.41 -5.09
C GLY A 264 -9.81 2.60 -4.16
N GLY A 265 -10.54 2.39 -3.06
CA GLY A 265 -10.80 3.42 -2.04
C GLY A 265 -9.52 3.95 -1.40
N LEU A 266 -8.61 3.04 -1.03
CA LEU A 266 -7.29 3.36 -0.48
C LEU A 266 -6.44 4.19 -1.46
N ALA A 267 -6.40 3.81 -2.74
CA ALA A 267 -5.65 4.54 -3.76
C ALA A 267 -6.18 5.98 -3.95
N VAL A 268 -7.50 6.16 -3.94
CA VAL A 268 -8.13 7.49 -4.05
C VAL A 268 -7.84 8.33 -2.82
N ALA A 269 -7.91 7.77 -1.62
CA ALA A 269 -7.63 8.47 -0.37
C ALA A 269 -6.17 8.97 -0.32
N LEU A 270 -5.21 8.10 -0.65
CA LEU A 270 -3.78 8.47 -0.73
C LEU A 270 -3.53 9.54 -1.79
N ALA A 271 -4.15 9.39 -2.96
CA ALA A 271 -4.09 10.41 -4.00
C ALA A 271 -4.68 11.76 -3.54
N ARG A 272 -5.59 11.78 -2.56
CA ARG A 272 -6.13 12.99 -1.93
C ARG A 272 -5.32 13.49 -0.73
N GLY A 273 -4.19 12.85 -0.40
CA GLY A 273 -3.29 13.28 0.67
C GLY A 273 -3.71 12.83 2.07
N ARG A 274 -4.56 11.81 2.17
CA ARG A 274 -4.97 11.19 3.43
C ARG A 274 -3.86 10.34 4.03
N THR A 275 -3.89 10.15 5.35
CA THR A 275 -2.96 9.22 6.04
C THR A 275 -3.27 7.77 5.66
N ILE A 276 -2.39 6.83 6.02
CA ILE A 276 -2.61 5.42 5.70
C ILE A 276 -3.84 4.87 6.45
N GLU A 277 -4.06 5.29 7.69
CA GLU A 277 -5.20 4.88 8.51
C GLU A 277 -6.51 5.41 7.93
N GLU A 278 -6.54 6.69 7.54
CA GLU A 278 -7.68 7.27 6.82
C GLU A 278 -7.92 6.55 5.48
N ALA A 279 -6.85 6.21 4.75
CA ALA A 279 -6.96 5.51 3.47
C ALA A 279 -7.49 4.08 3.64
N CYS A 280 -7.07 3.36 4.67
CA CYS A 280 -7.64 2.07 5.04
C CYS A 280 -9.11 2.20 5.44
N ALA A 281 -9.51 3.28 6.13
CA ALA A 281 -10.93 3.53 6.43
C ALA A 281 -11.77 3.75 5.17
N TRP A 282 -11.26 4.52 4.20
CA TRP A 282 -11.91 4.70 2.89
C TRP A 282 -12.00 3.37 2.13
N GLY A 283 -10.94 2.57 2.18
CA GLY A 283 -10.93 1.21 1.63
C GLY A 283 -12.00 0.32 2.27
N SER A 284 -12.10 0.29 3.59
CA SER A 284 -13.10 -0.51 4.32
C SER A 284 -14.53 -0.13 3.95
N VAL A 285 -14.81 1.17 3.81
CA VAL A 285 -16.12 1.68 3.39
C VAL A 285 -16.41 1.33 1.93
N ALA A 286 -15.43 1.48 1.04
CA ALA A 286 -15.60 1.12 -0.36
C ALA A 286 -15.88 -0.39 -0.50
N ALA A 287 -15.14 -1.23 0.23
CA ALA A 287 -15.35 -2.68 0.26
C ALA A 287 -16.74 -3.07 0.80
N SER A 288 -17.28 -2.34 1.77
CA SER A 288 -18.59 -2.67 2.35
C SER A 288 -19.72 -2.60 1.34
N PHE A 289 -19.67 -1.67 0.38
CA PHE A 289 -20.65 -1.62 -0.72
C PHE A 289 -20.52 -2.80 -1.67
N ALA A 290 -19.29 -3.23 -1.98
CA ALA A 290 -19.04 -4.32 -2.92
C ALA A 290 -19.56 -5.66 -2.41
N ILE A 291 -19.49 -5.89 -1.09
CA ILE A 291 -19.82 -7.18 -0.51
C ILE A 291 -21.31 -7.37 -0.17
N GLU A 292 -22.12 -6.33 -0.32
CA GLU A 292 -23.56 -6.34 -0.03
C GLU A 292 -24.41 -7.08 -1.08
N GLN A 293 -23.82 -7.43 -2.22
CA GLN A 293 -24.55 -8.02 -3.34
C GLN A 293 -23.62 -8.80 -4.27
N VAL A 294 -24.21 -9.68 -5.08
CA VAL A 294 -23.49 -10.30 -6.20
C VAL A 294 -23.32 -9.26 -7.31
N GLY A 295 -22.07 -8.99 -7.68
CA GLY A 295 -21.73 -8.06 -8.77
C GLY A 295 -21.18 -6.73 -8.26
N VAL A 296 -21.30 -5.69 -9.09
CA VAL A 296 -20.81 -4.34 -8.73
C VAL A 296 -21.88 -3.56 -7.98
N PRO A 297 -21.53 -2.66 -7.04
CA PRO A 297 -22.47 -1.77 -6.37
C PRO A 297 -23.35 -0.98 -7.35
N VAL A 298 -24.59 -0.68 -6.95
CA VAL A 298 -25.54 0.07 -7.77
C VAL A 298 -25.34 1.57 -7.56
N LEU A 299 -24.99 2.27 -8.65
CA LEU A 299 -24.95 3.72 -8.68
C LEU A 299 -26.38 4.28 -8.77
N GLY A 300 -26.73 5.17 -7.85
CA GLY A 300 -28.01 5.86 -7.80
C GLY A 300 -27.86 7.34 -7.43
N VAL A 301 -28.99 8.00 -7.27
CA VAL A 301 -29.08 9.40 -6.85
C VAL A 301 -30.21 9.53 -5.84
N ASP A 302 -30.00 10.26 -4.75
CA ASP A 302 -31.02 10.52 -3.73
C ASP A 302 -32.03 11.62 -4.15
N GLU A 303 -33.01 11.92 -3.30
CA GLU A 303 -34.02 12.97 -3.53
C GLU A 303 -33.43 14.38 -3.66
N HIS A 304 -32.19 14.58 -3.20
CA HIS A 304 -31.47 15.85 -3.21
C HIS A 304 -30.46 15.96 -4.37
N GLY A 305 -30.36 14.95 -5.23
CA GLY A 305 -29.42 14.94 -6.36
C GLY A 305 -28.01 14.47 -6.00
N ASN A 306 -27.78 13.91 -4.80
CA ASN A 306 -26.47 13.41 -4.40
C ASN A 306 -26.25 11.97 -4.89
N GLU A 307 -25.01 11.65 -5.29
CA GLU A 307 -24.59 10.30 -5.66
C GLU A 307 -24.77 9.32 -4.47
N THR A 308 -25.36 8.16 -4.76
CA THR A 308 -25.49 7.07 -3.80
C THR A 308 -24.99 5.76 -4.37
N TRP A 309 -24.49 4.89 -3.50
CA TRP A 309 -24.11 3.53 -3.83
C TRP A 309 -24.92 2.58 -2.97
N ASN A 310 -25.62 1.64 -3.60
CA ASN A 310 -26.63 0.80 -2.95
C ASN A 310 -27.66 1.63 -2.13
N GLY A 311 -27.98 2.84 -2.61
CA GLY A 311 -28.91 3.76 -1.96
C GLY A 311 -28.36 4.52 -0.75
N VAL A 312 -27.05 4.40 -0.44
CA VAL A 312 -26.42 5.12 0.69
C VAL A 312 -25.33 6.06 0.18
N ARG A 313 -25.20 7.22 0.81
CA ARG A 313 -24.13 8.18 0.50
C ARG A 313 -22.81 7.72 1.11
N VAL A 314 -21.74 7.77 0.32
CA VAL A 314 -20.41 7.29 0.73
C VAL A 314 -19.89 8.10 1.91
N GLU A 315 -20.14 9.42 1.94
CA GLU A 315 -19.69 10.30 3.02
C GLU A 315 -20.35 9.97 4.36
N GLU A 316 -21.64 9.66 4.35
CA GLU A 316 -22.39 9.29 5.56
C GLU A 316 -21.85 7.99 6.15
N ARG A 317 -21.65 6.99 5.29
CA ARG A 317 -21.07 5.71 5.69
C ARG A 317 -19.64 5.86 6.21
N LEU A 318 -18.84 6.72 5.58
CA LEU A 318 -17.48 6.99 6.02
C LEU A 318 -17.45 7.70 7.37
N TRP A 319 -18.32 8.70 7.58
CA TRP A 319 -18.45 9.38 8.85
C TRP A 319 -18.83 8.42 9.98
N GLU A 320 -19.83 7.57 9.73
CA GLU A 320 -20.26 6.52 10.67
C GLU A 320 -19.10 5.57 11.01
N PHE A 321 -18.35 5.13 9.99
CA PHE A 321 -17.23 4.21 10.20
C PHE A 321 -16.08 4.87 10.97
N GLN A 322 -15.71 6.10 10.63
CA GLN A 322 -14.66 6.85 11.34
C GLN A 322 -15.04 7.12 12.80
N GLY A 323 -16.31 7.40 13.08
CA GLY A 323 -16.82 7.53 14.45
C GLY A 323 -16.65 6.26 15.29
N ARG A 324 -16.58 5.08 14.66
CA ARG A 324 -16.31 3.78 15.32
C ARG A 324 -14.83 3.49 15.54
N LEU A 325 -13.92 4.30 14.99
CA LEU A 325 -12.46 4.14 15.10
C LEU A 325 -11.82 5.05 16.17
N LEU A 326 -12.59 6.00 16.70
CA LEU A 326 -12.22 6.90 17.80
C LEU A 326 -12.54 6.24 19.14
#